data_AF-A0A7S1CY80-F1
#
_entry.id   AF-A0A7S1CY80-F1
#
_cell.length_a   1.000
_cell.length_b   1.000
_cell.length_c   1.000
_cell.angle_alpha   90.00
_cell.angle_beta   90.00
_cell.angle_gamma   90.00
#
_symmetry.space_group_name_H-M   'P 1'
#
loop_
_entity.id
_entity.type
_entity.pdbx_description
1 polymer ?
#
loop_
_entity_poly.entity_id
_entity_poly.type
_entity_poly.pdbx_seq_one_letter_code
_entity_poly.pdbx_strand_id
1 'polypeptide(L)'
;YVTYNGSGATEQSIETAMTGIAYGLFSVVATLGYVPIIRCPKGGAPEMVARKLKKMIAEHPTLLRGKSSTHFRPLLVILDRNSDLISPILHASTYQALIDDLLTHNSNRIEFTVTQDAEGKRPKKIVKKFDLDPD
;
A
#
# COMPACT_ATOMS: atom_id res chain seq x y z
N TYR A 1 0.81 -4.71 9.76
CA TYR A 1 0.22 -5.89 10.42
C TYR A 1 1.07 -6.35 11.59
N VAL A 2 2.29 -6.84 11.35
CA VAL A 2 3.19 -7.35 12.41
C VAL A 2 3.44 -6.33 13.52
N THR A 3 3.73 -5.07 13.18
CA THR A 3 3.94 -3.99 14.18
C THR A 3 2.73 -3.72 15.08
N TYR A 4 1.51 -3.98 14.60
CA TYR A 4 0.28 -3.72 15.36
C TYR A 4 -0.18 -4.94 16.17
N ASN A 5 -0.06 -6.16 15.60
CA ASN A 5 -0.53 -7.40 16.21
C ASN A 5 0.58 -8.20 16.92
N GLY A 6 1.83 -7.75 16.87
CA GLY A 6 2.96 -8.44 17.49
C GLY A 6 2.93 -8.35 19.02
N SER A 7 3.31 -9.41 19.71
CA SER A 7 3.35 -9.46 21.18
C SER A 7 4.33 -8.46 21.81
N GLY A 8 5.34 -8.01 21.06
CA GLY A 8 6.28 -6.95 21.45
C GLY A 8 5.88 -5.53 21.03
N ALA A 9 4.64 -5.32 20.57
CA ALA A 9 4.19 -4.01 20.12
C ALA A 9 4.06 -3.04 21.30
N THR A 10 4.95 -2.05 21.36
CA THR A 10 4.84 -0.94 22.32
C THR A 10 3.81 0.08 21.82
N GLU A 11 3.12 0.73 22.76
CA GLU A 11 2.15 1.78 22.41
C GLU A 11 2.78 2.90 21.56
N GLN A 12 4.03 3.26 21.88
CA GLN A 12 4.81 4.24 21.13
C GLN A 12 5.08 3.82 19.68
N SER A 13 5.39 2.53 19.43
CA SER A 13 5.67 2.05 18.07
C SER A 13 4.39 1.98 17.23
N ILE A 14 3.28 1.58 17.85
CA ILE A 14 1.95 1.61 17.22
C ILE A 14 1.60 3.06 16.85
N GLU A 15 1.73 3.99 17.79
CA GLU A 15 1.39 5.39 17.59
C GLU A 15 2.22 6.05 16.48
N THR A 16 3.52 5.73 16.45
CA THR A 16 4.45 6.20 15.40
C THR A 16 4.05 5.64 14.03
N ALA A 17 3.76 4.33 13.95
CA ALA A 17 3.35 3.69 12.71
C ALA A 17 2.01 4.24 12.18
N MET A 18 1.00 4.40 13.04
CA MET A 18 -0.29 4.96 12.66
C MET A 18 -0.18 6.42 12.20
N THR A 19 0.71 7.18 12.83
CA THR A 19 0.99 8.57 12.44
C THR A 19 1.67 8.63 11.07
N GLY A 20 2.65 7.76 10.81
CA GLY A 20 3.28 7.64 9.48
C GLY A 20 2.28 7.31 8.38
N ILE A 21 1.37 6.36 8.62
CA ILE A 21 0.30 6.02 7.66
C ILE A 21 -0.63 7.22 7.44
N ALA A 22 -1.03 7.92 8.50
CA ALA A 22 -1.89 9.10 8.39
C ALA A 22 -1.23 10.22 7.57
N TYR A 23 0.07 10.47 7.75
CA TYR A 23 0.82 11.42 6.94
C TYR A 23 0.87 11.03 5.46
N GLY A 24 1.09 9.75 5.15
CA GLY A 24 1.06 9.26 3.77
C GLY A 24 -0.30 9.49 3.11
N LEU A 25 -1.38 9.15 3.81
CA LEU A 25 -2.75 9.42 3.34
C LEU A 25 -3.04 10.91 3.20
N PHE A 26 -2.54 11.73 4.13
CA PHE A 26 -2.68 13.18 4.06
C PHE A 26 -2.00 13.75 2.82
N SER A 27 -0.81 13.25 2.46
CA SER A 27 -0.12 13.63 1.22
C SER A 27 -0.98 13.33 -0.01
N VAL A 28 -1.57 12.12 -0.10
CA VAL A 28 -2.48 11.74 -1.19
C VAL A 28 -3.69 12.67 -1.25
N VAL A 29 -4.33 12.95 -0.11
CA VAL A 29 -5.49 13.85 -0.03
C VAL A 29 -5.12 15.28 -0.46
N ALA A 30 -3.95 15.78 -0.05
CA ALA A 30 -3.43 17.07 -0.46
C ALA A 30 -3.14 17.14 -1.96
N THR A 31 -2.55 16.10 -2.55
CA THR A 31 -2.30 16.01 -3.99
C THR A 31 -3.60 15.96 -4.81
N LEU A 32 -4.61 15.20 -4.34
CA LEU A 32 -5.91 15.15 -4.99
C LEU A 32 -6.66 16.49 -4.90
N GLY A 33 -6.48 17.23 -3.80
CA GLY A 33 -7.07 18.55 -3.58
C GLY A 33 -8.56 18.53 -3.20
N TYR A 34 -9.09 17.37 -2.80
CA TYR A 34 -10.47 17.18 -2.35
C TYR A 34 -10.50 16.59 -0.94
N VAL A 35 -11.41 17.08 -0.08
CA VAL A 35 -11.62 16.52 1.27
C VAL A 35 -12.52 15.29 1.18
N PRO A 36 -12.02 14.07 1.44
CA PRO A 36 -12.84 12.87 1.32
C PRO A 36 -13.79 12.69 2.51
N ILE A 37 -14.87 11.94 2.28
CA ILE A 37 -15.67 11.33 3.35
C ILE A 37 -14.90 10.10 3.84
N ILE A 38 -14.48 10.09 5.10
CA ILE A 38 -13.70 8.98 5.66
C ILE A 38 -14.63 7.96 6.32
N ARG A 39 -14.52 6.69 5.93
CA ARG A 39 -15.20 5.53 6.51
C ARG A 39 -14.19 4.47 6.94
N CYS A 40 -14.41 3.89 8.12
CA CYS A 40 -13.59 2.80 8.64
C CYS A 40 -14.43 1.95 9.62
N PRO A 41 -14.06 0.68 9.86
CA PRO A 41 -14.58 -0.08 10.98
C PRO A 41 -14.36 0.64 12.31
N LYS A 42 -15.21 0.35 13.30
CA LYS A 42 -15.06 0.89 14.66
C LYS A 42 -14.00 0.08 15.40
N GLY A 43 -13.16 0.76 16.18
CA GLY A 43 -12.05 0.18 16.90
C GLY A 43 -10.82 -0.11 16.03
N GLY A 44 -9.73 -0.45 16.70
CA GLY A 44 -8.51 -0.94 16.06
C GLY A 44 -7.67 0.11 15.33
N ALA A 45 -6.72 -0.37 14.52
CA ALA A 45 -5.81 0.45 13.73
C ALA A 45 -6.51 1.39 12.71
N PRO A 46 -7.54 0.95 11.96
CA PRO A 46 -8.20 1.82 10.97
C PRO A 46 -8.79 3.08 11.58
N GLU A 47 -9.41 2.97 12.76
CA GLU A 47 -9.98 4.13 13.45
C GLU A 47 -8.90 5.09 13.95
N MET A 48 -7.78 4.57 14.49
CA MET A 48 -6.65 5.39 14.91
C MET A 48 -6.10 6.24 13.76
N VAL A 49 -5.88 5.62 12.59
CA VAL A 49 -5.43 6.32 11.38
C VAL A 49 -6.48 7.34 10.93
N ALA A 50 -7.76 6.96 10.89
CA ALA A 50 -8.85 7.85 10.47
C ALA A 50 -8.96 9.10 11.35
N ARG A 51 -8.82 8.97 12.67
CA ARG A 51 -8.85 10.10 13.61
C ARG A 51 -7.66 11.04 13.40
N LYS A 52 -6.46 10.48 13.24
CA LYS A 52 -5.24 11.25 12.96
C LYS A 52 -5.34 12.01 11.64
N LEU A 53 -5.78 11.35 10.57
CA LEU A 53 -5.97 11.95 9.26
C LEU A 53 -6.99 13.10 9.32
N LYS A 54 -8.15 12.89 9.99
CA LYS A 54 -9.14 13.95 10.19
C LYS A 54 -8.57 15.16 10.92
N LYS A 55 -7.76 14.93 11.96
CA LYS A 55 -7.08 16.00 12.70
C LYS A 55 -6.12 16.78 11.79
N MET A 56 -5.27 16.09 11.03
CA MET A 56 -4.32 16.73 10.10
C MET A 56 -5.03 17.57 9.02
N ILE A 57 -6.15 17.06 8.47
CA ILE A 57 -7.00 17.78 7.52
C ILE A 57 -7.57 19.06 8.13
N ALA A 58 -8.04 18.98 9.38
CA ALA A 58 -8.61 20.13 10.09
C ALA A 58 -7.54 21.19 10.43
N GLU A 59 -6.32 20.77 10.74
CA GLU A 59 -5.19 21.66 11.04
C GLU A 59 -4.62 22.35 9.79
N HIS A 60 -4.78 21.74 8.60
CA HIS A 60 -4.23 22.25 7.34
C HIS A 60 -5.29 22.51 6.26
N PRO A 61 -6.30 23.37 6.51
CA PRO A 61 -7.38 23.60 5.57
C PRO A 61 -6.94 24.28 4.26
N THR A 62 -5.81 25.00 4.29
CA THR A 62 -5.27 25.72 3.12
C THR A 62 -4.69 24.79 2.06
N LEU A 63 -4.17 23.63 2.45
CA LEU A 63 -3.63 22.62 1.52
C LEU A 63 -4.72 21.92 0.70
N LEU A 64 -6.00 22.12 1.06
CA LEU A 64 -7.16 21.47 0.46
C LEU A 64 -8.11 22.46 -0.23
N ARG A 65 -7.73 23.75 -0.31
CA ARG A 65 -8.57 24.83 -0.85
C ARG A 65 -8.64 24.88 -2.38
N GLY A 66 -7.84 24.09 -3.10
CA GLY A 66 -7.65 24.25 -4.53
C GLY A 66 -8.80 23.79 -5.43
N LYS A 67 -9.67 22.86 -5.01
CA LYS A 67 -10.63 22.20 -5.94
C LYS A 67 -11.98 21.84 -5.34
N SER A 68 -12.29 22.28 -4.12
CA SER A 68 -13.55 21.98 -3.43
C SER A 68 -14.75 22.76 -4.02
N SER A 69 -15.10 22.49 -5.28
CA SER A 69 -16.49 22.66 -5.69
C SER A 69 -17.32 21.67 -4.86
N THR A 70 -18.41 22.15 -4.27
CA THR A 70 -19.23 21.43 -3.29
C THR A 70 -19.89 20.15 -3.82
N HIS A 71 -19.73 19.85 -5.11
CA HIS A 71 -20.44 18.78 -5.81
C HIS A 71 -19.69 17.45 -5.89
N PHE A 72 -18.37 17.39 -5.60
CA PHE A 72 -17.61 16.13 -5.65
C PHE A 72 -16.79 15.91 -4.36
N ARG A 73 -17.25 14.97 -3.53
CA ARG A 73 -16.53 14.51 -2.33
C ARG A 73 -16.20 13.02 -2.45
N PRO A 74 -14.93 12.63 -2.65
CA PRO A 74 -14.55 11.22 -2.77
C PRO A 74 -14.74 10.46 -1.45
N LEU A 75 -14.94 9.15 -1.53
CA LEU A 75 -15.02 8.27 -0.36
C LEU A 75 -13.64 7.65 -0.11
N LEU A 76 -13.10 7.84 1.10
CA LEU A 76 -11.90 7.14 1.57
C LEU A 76 -12.32 6.05 2.56
N VAL A 77 -12.13 4.79 2.16
CA VAL A 77 -12.39 3.63 3.02
C VAL A 77 -11.06 3.10 3.57
N ILE A 78 -10.94 3.08 4.90
CA ILE A 78 -9.77 2.53 5.58
C ILE A 78 -10.16 1.19 6.19
N LEU A 79 -9.49 0.13 5.76
CA LEU A 79 -9.72 -1.25 6.20
C LEU A 79 -8.46 -1.81 6.87
N ASP A 80 -8.66 -2.79 7.75
CA ASP A 80 -7.59 -3.59 8.30
C ASP A 80 -7.44 -4.88 7.49
N ARG A 81 -6.21 -5.37 7.36
CA ARG A 81 -5.90 -6.65 6.69
C ARG A 81 -6.54 -7.84 7.41
N ASN A 82 -6.86 -7.70 8.70
CA ASN A 82 -7.65 -8.66 9.48
C ASN A 82 -9.02 -9.00 8.83
N SER A 83 -9.57 -8.13 7.98
CA SER A 83 -10.84 -8.39 7.30
C SER A 83 -10.74 -9.43 6.18
N ASP A 84 -9.54 -9.62 5.59
CA ASP A 84 -9.29 -10.61 4.55
C ASP A 84 -7.80 -11.00 4.51
N LEU A 85 -7.52 -12.16 5.11
CA LEU A 85 -6.21 -12.80 5.11
C LEU A 85 -6.08 -13.88 4.04
N ILE A 86 -7.16 -14.24 3.35
CA ILE A 86 -7.15 -15.31 2.36
C ILE A 86 -6.56 -14.78 1.06
N SER A 87 -7.01 -13.60 0.61
CA SER A 87 -6.59 -13.03 -0.67
C SER A 87 -5.07 -12.87 -0.82
N PRO A 88 -4.28 -12.44 0.18
CA PRO A 88 -2.82 -12.34 0.05
C PRO A 88 -2.07 -13.68 0.01
N ILE A 89 -2.72 -14.79 0.38
CA ILE A 89 -2.10 -16.13 0.44
C ILE A 89 -2.50 -16.96 -0.79
N LEU A 90 -3.67 -16.68 -1.35
CA LEU A 90 -4.17 -17.38 -2.53
C LEU A 90 -3.34 -17.03 -3.76
N HIS A 91 -2.82 -18.04 -4.46
CA HIS A 91 -2.21 -17.84 -5.76
C HIS A 91 -3.26 -17.41 -6.79
N ALA A 92 -3.08 -16.21 -7.33
CA ALA A 92 -3.94 -15.66 -8.35
C ALA A 92 -3.54 -16.18 -9.76
N SER A 93 -4.52 -16.31 -10.64
CA SER A 93 -4.32 -16.78 -12.02
C SER A 93 -4.13 -15.64 -13.04
N THR A 94 -4.17 -14.38 -12.60
CA THR A 94 -3.93 -13.23 -13.49
C THR A 94 -2.44 -13.01 -13.66
N TYR A 95 -2.00 -12.64 -14.87
CA TYR A 95 -0.58 -12.50 -15.20
C TYR A 95 0.16 -11.56 -14.24
N GLN A 96 -0.43 -10.40 -13.95
CA GLN A 96 0.14 -9.41 -13.05
C GLN A 96 0.32 -9.96 -11.63
N ALA A 97 -0.70 -10.61 -11.06
CA ALA A 97 -0.60 -11.15 -9.71
C ALA A 97 0.36 -12.35 -9.64
N LEU A 98 0.44 -13.17 -10.69
CA LEU A 98 1.39 -14.29 -10.75
C LEU A 98 2.85 -13.81 -10.84
N ILE A 99 3.11 -12.71 -11.55
CA ILE A 99 4.42 -12.06 -11.55
C ILE A 99 4.79 -11.61 -10.14
N ASP A 100 3.87 -10.93 -9.46
CA ASP A 100 4.09 -10.42 -8.11
C ASP A 100 4.35 -11.56 -7.10
N ASP A 101 3.71 -12.72 -7.30
CA ASP A 101 3.86 -13.91 -6.46
C ASP A 101 5.17 -14.67 -6.72
N LEU A 102 5.54 -14.88 -7.99
CA LEU A 102 6.63 -15.80 -8.37
C LEU A 102 7.97 -15.11 -8.59
N LEU A 103 7.95 -13.84 -9.01
CA LEU A 103 9.14 -13.12 -9.42
C LEU A 103 9.37 -11.94 -8.48
N THR A 104 10.62 -11.76 -8.07
CA THR A 104 11.02 -10.55 -7.37
C THR A 104 11.02 -9.39 -8.36
N HIS A 105 10.16 -8.41 -8.15
CA HIS A 105 10.14 -7.17 -8.90
C HIS A 105 10.30 -5.98 -7.96
N ASN A 106 10.85 -4.88 -8.45
CA ASN A 106 10.98 -3.63 -7.70
C ASN A 106 10.75 -2.46 -8.66
N SER A 107 9.82 -1.57 -8.33
CA SER A 107 9.48 -0.40 -9.15
C SER A 107 9.16 -0.75 -10.61
N ASN A 108 8.19 -1.65 -10.83
CA ASN A 108 7.79 -2.16 -12.15
C ASN A 108 8.90 -2.85 -12.95
N ARG A 109 10.04 -3.21 -12.33
CA ARG A 109 11.11 -3.97 -13.00
C ARG A 109 11.23 -5.36 -12.42
N ILE A 110 11.20 -6.37 -13.30
CA ILE A 110 11.40 -7.79 -12.97
C ILE A 110 12.85 -8.17 -13.28
N GLU A 111 13.49 -8.89 -12.37
CA GLU A 111 14.77 -9.55 -12.62
C GLU A 111 14.66 -11.05 -12.37
N PHE A 112 15.01 -11.87 -13.37
CA PHE A 112 15.03 -13.33 -13.21
C PHE A 112 16.24 -13.96 -13.88
N THR A 113 16.71 -15.06 -13.29
CA THR A 113 17.90 -15.78 -13.78
C THR A 113 17.47 -16.93 -14.69
N VAL A 114 17.93 -16.89 -15.94
CA VAL A 114 17.73 -17.96 -16.92
C VAL A 114 19.00 -18.79 -17.02
N THR A 115 18.86 -20.11 -16.91
CA THR A 115 19.96 -21.04 -17.17
C THR A 115 20.02 -21.34 -18.65
N GLN A 116 21.11 -20.93 -19.31
CA GLN A 116 21.42 -21.28 -20.69
C GLN A 116 22.30 -22.54 -20.68
N ASP A 117 21.99 -23.49 -21.57
CA ASP A 117 22.64 -24.80 -21.71
C ASP A 117 22.49 -25.73 -20.48
N ALA A 118 21.26 -26.20 -20.23
CA ALA A 118 20.95 -27.11 -19.11
C ALA A 118 21.71 -28.45 -19.15
N GLU A 119 22.13 -28.90 -20.34
CA GLU A 119 22.81 -30.18 -20.58
C GLU A 119 24.35 -30.04 -20.68
N GLY A 120 24.90 -28.83 -20.56
CA GLY A 120 26.33 -28.58 -20.62
C GLY A 120 27.05 -28.84 -19.28
N LYS A 121 28.34 -29.21 -19.32
CA LYS A 121 29.20 -29.42 -18.11
C LYS A 121 29.27 -28.21 -17.16
N ARG A 122 28.88 -27.00 -17.61
CA ARG A 122 28.79 -25.78 -16.80
C ARG A 122 27.58 -24.94 -17.27
N PRO A 123 26.42 -25.05 -16.60
CA PRO A 123 25.26 -24.22 -16.94
C PRO A 123 25.58 -22.73 -16.72
N LYS A 124 25.37 -21.89 -17.74
CA LYS A 124 25.56 -20.44 -17.62
C LYS A 124 24.27 -19.81 -17.13
N LYS A 125 24.31 -19.12 -15.99
CA LYS A 125 23.19 -18.34 -15.46
C LYS A 125 23.27 -16.91 -15.99
N ILE A 126 22.24 -16.46 -16.71
CA ILE A 126 22.11 -15.09 -17.23
C ILE A 126 20.95 -14.41 -16.52
N VAL A 127 21.20 -13.23 -15.95
CA VAL A 127 20.14 -12.39 -15.38
C VAL A 127 19.47 -11.62 -16.50
N LYS A 128 18.17 -11.82 -16.69
CA LYS A 128 17.34 -11.01 -17.60
C LYS A 128 16.57 -9.99 -16.78
N LYS A 129 16.47 -8.78 -17.34
CA LYS A 129 15.72 -7.66 -16.75
C LYS A 129 14.61 -7.27 -17.72
N PHE A 130 13.41 -7.10 -17.21
CA PHE A 130 12.25 -6.67 -17.97
C PHE A 130 11.52 -5.57 -17.21
N ASP A 131 11.12 -4.53 -17.93
CA ASP A 131 10.29 -3.45 -17.41
C ASP A 131 8.83 -3.78 -17.72
N LEU A 132 7.96 -3.67 -16.72
CA LEU A 132 6.51 -3.86 -16.81
C LEU A 132 5.90 -2.53 -17.25
N ASP A 133 5.56 -2.43 -18.54
CA ASP A 133 4.81 -1.28 -19.05
C ASP A 133 3.36 -1.35 -18.54
N PRO A 134 2.79 -0.21 -18.10
CA PRO A 134 1.37 -0.12 -17.83
C PRO A 134 0.62 -0.01 -19.17
N ASP A 135 -0.01 -1.09 -19.62
CA ASP A 135 -1.00 -1.03 -20.72
C ASP A 135 -2.19 -0.12 -20.35
#